data_AF-A0A369GRC3-F1
#
_entry.id   AF-A0A369GRC3-F1
#
_cell.length_a   1.000
_cell.length_b   1.000
_cell.length_c   1.000
_cell.angle_alpha   90.00
_cell.angle_beta   90.00
_cell.angle_gamma   90.00
#
_symmetry.space_group_name_H-M   'P 1'
#
loop_
_entity.id
_entity.type
_entity.pdbx_description
1 polymer ?
#
loop_
_entity_poly.entity_id
_entity_poly.type
_entity_poly.pdbx_seq_one_letter_code
_entity_poly.pdbx_strand_id
1 'polypeptide(L)' 'MALGKAPYPKATLKKTIKAHSSLNIKKNADVTIFLDYVLFMERLVKEAAIHSKLSGEKALTARSVKRVTRDALARFKG' A
#
# COMPACT_ATOMS: atom_id res chain seq x y z
N MET A 1 24.88 -14.98 11.49
CA MET A 1 23.46 -14.58 11.61
C MET A 1 23.15 -13.62 10.48
N ALA A 2 22.24 -13.97 9.55
CA ALA A 2 21.81 -12.99 8.55
C ALA A 2 21.25 -11.78 9.30
N LEU A 3 21.79 -10.58 9.06
CA LEU A 3 21.27 -9.33 9.61
C LEU A 3 19.75 -9.34 9.38
N GLY A 4 18.99 -9.56 10.45
CA GLY A 4 17.55 -9.79 10.37
C GLY A 4 16.93 -8.64 9.60
N LYS A 5 16.33 -8.93 8.45
CA LYS A 5 15.71 -7.91 7.60
C LYS A 5 14.68 -7.20 8.46
N ALA A 6 14.81 -5.87 8.59
CA ALA A 6 13.86 -5.08 9.37
C ALA A 6 12.43 -5.40 8.90
N PRO A 7 11.45 -5.48 9.83
CA PRO A 7 10.09 -5.95 9.51
C PRO A 7 9.40 -5.09 8.44
N TYR A 8 9.84 -3.84 8.28
CA TYR A 8 9.41 -2.92 7.23
C TYR A 8 10.46 -1.81 7.03
N PRO A 9 10.47 -1.13 5.86
CA PRO A 9 11.48 -0.12 5.52
C PRO A 9 11.25 1.23 6.24
N LYS A 10 11.60 1.30 7.53
CA LYS A 10 11.40 2.49 8.38
C LYS A 10 11.98 3.79 7.80
N ALA A 11 13.20 3.75 7.27
CA ALA A 11 13.88 4.94 6.78
C ALA A 11 13.15 5.55 5.58
N THR A 12 12.77 4.72 4.61
CA THR A 12 12.01 5.16 3.43
C THR A 12 10.65 5.72 3.83
N LEU A 13 9.93 5.00 4.70
CA LEU A 13 8.60 5.42 5.16
C LEU A 13 8.64 6.80 5.83
N LYS A 14 9.60 7.02 6.74
CA LYS A 14 9.77 8.32 7.41
C LYS A 14 10.09 9.45 6.41
N LYS A 15 10.93 9.20 5.41
CA LYS A 15 11.25 10.18 4.36
C LYS A 15 10.01 10.54 3.54
N THR A 16 9.24 9.55 3.09
CA THR A 16 8.01 9.76 2.32
C THR A 16 6.97 10.54 3.12
N ILE A 17 6.70 10.14 4.36
CA ILE A 17 5.73 10.85 5.22
C ILE A 17 6.17 12.29 5.45
N LYS A 18 7.45 12.54 5.77
CA LYS A 18 7.96 13.90 5.99
C LYS A 18 7.83 14.76 4.72
N ALA A 19 8.08 14.19 3.54
CA ALA A 19 7.97 14.90 2.27
C ALA A 19 6.52 15.29 1.92
N HIS A 20 5.53 14.48 2.31
CA HIS A 20 4.13 14.70 1.95
C HIS A 20 3.26 15.33 3.05
N SER A 21 3.69 15.29 4.31
CA SER A 21 2.96 15.88 5.44
C SER A 21 3.62 17.12 6.04
N SER A 22 4.93 17.29 5.85
CA SER A 22 5.74 18.29 6.58
C SER A 22 5.67 18.16 8.11
N LEU A 23 5.19 17.02 8.64
CA LEU A 23 5.04 16.77 10.08
C LEU A 23 6.16 15.87 10.62
N ASN A 24 6.45 16.04 11.92
CA ASN A 24 7.31 15.12 12.66
C ASN A 24 6.52 13.90 13.13
N ILE A 25 7.09 12.72 12.95
CA ILE A 25 6.46 11.45 13.31
C ILE A 25 6.87 11.05 14.73
N LYS A 26 5.89 10.90 15.63
CA LYS A 26 6.11 10.39 16.98
C LYS A 26 6.47 8.90 16.97
N LYS A 27 7.05 8.41 18.07
CA LYS A 27 7.43 7.00 18.23
C LYS A 27 6.25 6.08 17.89
N ASN A 28 6.50 5.04 17.09
CA ASN A 28 5.56 4.00 16.65
C ASN A 28 4.42 4.45 15.71
N ALA A 29 4.24 5.74 15.43
CA ALA A 29 3.27 6.19 14.43
C ALA A 29 3.63 5.71 13.01
N ASP A 30 4.91 5.44 12.75
CA ASP A 30 5.35 4.83 11.50
C ASP A 30 4.86 3.38 11.34
N VAL A 31 4.64 2.65 12.44
CA VAL A 31 4.11 1.27 12.39
C VAL A 31 2.66 1.27 11.92
N THR A 32 1.83 2.16 12.48
CA THR A 32 0.40 2.22 12.13
C THR A 32 0.19 2.71 10.71
N ILE A 33 0.98 3.70 10.26
CA ILE A 33 0.94 4.15 8.86
C ILE A 33 1.37 3.03 7.91
N PHE A 34 2.37 2.24 8.28
CA PHE A 34 2.77 1.08 7.47
C PHE A 34 1.70 0.00 7.42
N LEU A 35 1.03 -0.26 8.54
CA LEU A 35 -0.08 -1.22 8.60
C LEU A 35 -1.23 -0.78 7.68
N ASP A 36 -1.62 0.49 7.74
CA ASP A 36 -2.65 1.06 6.86
C ASP A 36 -2.28 0.93 5.38
N TYR A 37 -1.01 1.21 5.02
CA TYR A 37 -0.49 0.97 3.68
C TYR A 37 -0.59 -0.51 3.25
N VAL A 38 -0.27 -1.46 4.14
CA VAL A 38 -0.36 -2.90 3.83
C VAL A 38 -1.82 -3.31 3.60
N LEU A 39 -2.75 -2.82 4.42
CA LEU A 39 -4.18 -3.07 4.26
C LEU A 39 -4.71 -2.48 2.93
N PHE A 40 -4.24 -1.28 2.57
CA PHE A 40 -4.52 -0.69 1.26
C PHE A 40 -4.03 -1.58 0.11
N MET A 41 -2.78 -2.06 0.18
CA MET A 41 -2.19 -2.91 -0.86
C MET A 41 -2.91 -4.27 -0.98
N GLU A 42 -3.25 -4.91 0.14
CA GLU A 42 -4.03 -6.15 0.15
C GLU A 42 -5.36 -5.96 -0.56
N ARG A 43 -6.07 -4.87 -0.24
CA ARG A 43 -7.37 -4.56 -0.86
C ARG A 43 -7.22 -4.31 -2.35
N LEU A 44 -6.27 -3.46 -2.74
CA LEU A 44 -6.01 -3.09 -4.12
C LEU A 44 -5.72 -4.34 -4.98
N VAL A 45 -4.87 -5.23 -4.50
CA VAL A 45 -4.51 -6.47 -5.19
C VAL A 45 -5.71 -7.42 -5.28
N LYS A 46 -6.49 -7.56 -4.20
CA LYS A 46 -7.69 -8.41 -4.17
C LYS A 46 -8.73 -7.94 -5.18
N GLU A 47 -9.03 -6.64 -5.22
CA GLU A 47 -9.97 -6.07 -6.20
C GLU A 47 -9.44 -6.18 -7.64
N ALA A 48 -8.15 -5.87 -7.86
CA ALA A 48 -7.54 -5.99 -9.18
C ALA A 48 -7.56 -7.43 -9.70
N ALA A 49 -7.36 -8.42 -8.82
CA ALA A 49 -7.43 -9.84 -9.16
C ALA A 49 -8.86 -10.26 -9.53
N ILE A 50 -9.89 -9.76 -8.84
CA ILE A 50 -11.29 -10.00 -9.19
C ILE A 50 -11.58 -9.45 -10.60
N HIS A 51 -11.20 -8.20 -10.87
CA HIS A 51 -11.43 -7.59 -12.19
C HIS A 51 -10.67 -8.30 -13.31
N SER A 52 -9.45 -8.74 -13.04
CA SER A 52 -8.64 -9.50 -14.00
C SER A 52 -9.32 -10.83 -14.36
N LYS A 53 -9.81 -11.57 -13.36
CA LYS A 53 -10.59 -12.81 -13.56
C LYS A 53 -11.87 -12.58 -14.35
N LEU A 54 -12.64 -11.53 -14.03
CA LEU A 54 -13.87 -11.17 -14.75
C LEU A 54 -13.60 -10.80 -16.21
N SER A 55 -12.40 -10.30 -16.51
CA SER A 55 -11.98 -9.94 -17.86
C SER A 55 -11.41 -11.11 -18.66
N GLY A 56 -11.35 -12.33 -18.06
CA GLY A 56 -10.76 -13.52 -18.68
C GLY A 56 -9.23 -13.53 -18.69
N GLU A 57 -8.58 -12.62 -17.96
CA GLU A 57 -7.12 -12.55 -17.88
C GLU A 57 -6.57 -13.58 -16.89
N LYS A 58 -5.49 -14.28 -17.27
CA LYS A 58 -4.87 -15.34 -16.46
C LYS A 58 -3.96 -14.81 -15.34
N ALA A 59 -3.57 -13.53 -15.43
CA ALA A 59 -2.64 -12.89 -14.50
C ALA A 59 -3.07 -11.46 -14.22
N LEU A 60 -2.64 -10.93 -13.09
CA LEU A 60 -2.95 -9.57 -12.65
C LEU A 60 -2.32 -8.57 -13.63
N THR A 61 -3.14 -7.75 -14.29
CA THR A 61 -2.68 -6.80 -15.32
C THR A 61 -2.65 -5.36 -14.81
N ALA A 62 -1.81 -4.53 -15.43
CA ALA A 62 -1.78 -3.09 -15.16
C ALA A 62 -3.15 -2.42 -15.39
N ARG A 63 -3.94 -2.94 -16.34
CA ARG A 63 -5.29 -2.45 -16.63
C ARG A 63 -6.23 -2.68 -15.46
N SER A 64 -6.23 -3.88 -14.88
CA SER A 64 -7.10 -4.18 -13.75
C SER A 64 -6.72 -3.37 -12.53
N VAL A 65 -5.42 -3.18 -12.25
CA VAL A 65 -4.93 -2.32 -11.17
C VAL A 65 -5.38 -0.87 -11.36
N LYS A 66 -5.14 -0.29 -12.55
CA LYS A 66 -5.49 1.10 -12.83
C LYS A 66 -7.00 1.35 -12.68
N ARG A 67 -7.82 0.37 -13.02
CA ARG A 67 -9.27 0.43 -12.85
C ARG A 67 -9.69 0.52 -11.39
N VAL A 68 -9.13 -0.32 -10.53
CA VAL A 68 -9.51 -0.38 -9.10
C VAL A 68 -8.83 0.69 -8.24
N THR A 69 -7.73 1.27 -8.73
CA THR A 69 -6.93 2.24 -7.95
C THR A 69 -7.77 3.42 -7.46
N ARG A 70 -8.63 3.97 -8.31
CA ARG A 70 -9.47 5.12 -7.93
C ARG A 70 -10.41 4.78 -6.76
N ASP A 71 -11.07 3.63 -6.85
CA ASP A 71 -12.07 3.22 -5.87
C ASP A 71 -11.39 2.77 -4.56
N ALA A 72 -10.23 2.11 -4.65
CA ALA A 72 -9.39 1.80 -3.50
C ALA A 72 -8.90 3.06 -2.78
N LEU A 73 -8.38 4.06 -3.51
CA LEU A 73 -7.95 5.33 -2.92
C LEU A 73 -9.11 6.09 -2.27
N ALA A 74 -10.30 6.09 -2.89
CA ALA A 74 -11.48 6.76 -2.32
C ALA A 74 -11.90 6.16 -0.97
N ARG A 75 -11.77 4.84 -0.80
CA ARG A 75 -12.09 4.14 0.46
C ARG A 75 -11.11 4.41 1.59
N PHE A 76 -9.83 4.61 1.26
CA PHE A 76 -8.77 4.91 2.23
C PHE A 76 -8.58 6.41 2.46
N LYS A 77 -9.46 7.24 1.88
CA LYS A 77 -9.53 8.67 2.15
C LYS A 77 -10.24 8.85 3.50
N GLY A 78 -9.45 8.88 4.57
CA GLY A 78 -9.92 9.14 5.94
C GLY A 78 -10.62 10.50 6.08
#